data_AF-T1DFP3-F1
#
_entry.id   AF-T1DFP3-F1
#
_cell.length_a   1.000
_cell.length_b   1.000
_cell.length_c   1.000
_cell.angle_alpha   90.00
_cell.angle_beta   90.00
_cell.angle_gamma   90.00
#
_symmetry.space_group_name_H-M   'P 1'
#
loop_
_entity.id
_entity.type
_entity.pdbx_description
1 polymer ?
#
loop_
_entity_poly.entity_id
_entity_poly.type
_entity_poly.pdbx_seq_one_letter_code
_entity_poly.pdbx_strand_id
1 'polypeptide(L)'
;MSGLQRRRYRDEVLDIRREGADGRRANIAEVLEMTVTGALAFFSDSREVCQRLAPLADVGLEYVTLGQAVPTLSGGEAQRLKLAGHLAQAGSVLSSTTHKGKLFLFDEPTTGLHFQDVTRLLGAFRKLLAAGHSLLVIEHNLDVIRACDWIIDLGPEGGDAGGHVVCTGTPADVRGNAQSHTGRALVDYERALAGEPAAESAAIAEPAPRYGAIERDARHDIVIHNAREHNLKSIDARIPRNRFTVITGVSGSGKSTLAFDILFNEGQRRYLESLNAYARQFVQPAARPDVDAIFGIPPTVAIEQRTSRGGRKSTVATLTEIYHFLRLLYVKLGSQYCPDCDAPIEPQSTA
;
A
#
# COMPACT_ATOMS: atom_id res chain seq x y z
N MET A 1 -23.29 -12.20 24.84
CA MET A 1 -22.31 -13.32 24.86
C MET A 1 -21.30 -13.05 23.77
N SER A 2 -20.15 -12.50 24.17
CA SER A 2 -19.07 -12.02 23.29
C SER A 2 -18.44 -13.17 22.52
N GLY A 3 -18.30 -13.02 21.20
CA GLY A 3 -17.65 -13.98 20.33
C GLY A 3 -16.19 -14.20 20.73
N LEU A 4 -15.91 -15.28 21.45
CA LEU A 4 -14.56 -15.80 21.58
C LEU A 4 -14.08 -16.18 20.17
N GLN A 5 -13.09 -15.45 19.65
CA GLN A 5 -12.17 -15.99 18.66
C GLN A 5 -11.74 -17.37 19.14
N ARG A 6 -12.07 -18.43 18.39
CA ARG A 6 -11.61 -19.79 18.70
C ARG A 6 -10.08 -19.75 18.77
N ARG A 7 -9.53 -19.85 19.98
CA ARG A 7 -8.09 -19.95 20.19
C ARG A 7 -7.60 -21.19 19.44
N ARG A 8 -6.51 -21.04 18.69
CA ARG A 8 -5.95 -22.05 17.77
C ARG A 8 -5.50 -23.34 18.47
N TYR A 9 -5.41 -23.31 19.80
CA TYR A 9 -4.84 -24.34 20.66
C TYR A 9 -5.87 -24.83 21.68
N ARG A 10 -5.72 -26.08 22.13
CA ARG A 10 -6.53 -26.67 23.21
C ARG A 10 -6.08 -26.13 24.57
N ASP A 11 -6.94 -26.22 25.58
CA ASP A 11 -6.70 -25.66 26.91
C ASP A 11 -5.44 -26.23 27.56
N GLU A 12 -5.14 -27.52 27.37
CA GLU A 12 -3.95 -28.15 27.96
C GLU A 12 -2.63 -27.56 27.41
N VAL A 13 -2.67 -27.04 26.17
CA VAL A 13 -1.52 -26.35 25.55
C VAL A 13 -1.41 -24.90 26.07
N LEU A 14 -2.54 -24.27 26.41
CA LEU A 14 -2.58 -22.90 26.94
C LEU A 14 -2.14 -22.81 28.40
N ASP A 15 -2.18 -23.92 29.14
CA ASP A 15 -1.65 -24.03 30.50
C ASP A 15 -0.11 -24.04 30.54
N ILE A 16 0.54 -24.41 29.44
CA ILE A 16 2.00 -24.40 29.32
C ILE A 16 2.49 -22.96 29.12
N ARG A 17 3.18 -22.43 30.13
CA ARG A 17 3.76 -21.07 30.13
C ARG A 17 5.28 -21.11 30.20
N ARG A 18 5.94 -20.25 29.42
CA ARG A 18 7.39 -19.99 29.49
C ARG A 18 7.63 -18.60 30.06
N GLU A 19 8.67 -18.46 30.87
CA GLU A 19 9.20 -17.16 31.30
C GLU A 19 10.17 -16.62 30.25
N GLY A 20 9.93 -15.40 29.79
CA GLY A 20 10.78 -14.69 28.85
C GLY A 20 11.91 -13.94 29.57
N ALA A 21 12.93 -13.56 28.80
CA ALA A 21 14.07 -12.79 29.31
C ALA A 21 13.69 -11.40 29.84
N ASP A 22 12.52 -10.89 29.47
CA ASP A 22 11.96 -9.62 29.95
C ASP A 22 11.10 -9.78 31.23
N GLY A 23 11.09 -10.96 31.84
CA GLY A 23 10.37 -11.28 33.08
C GLY A 23 8.87 -11.57 32.90
N ARG A 24 8.34 -11.49 31.67
CA ARG A 24 6.94 -11.87 31.40
C ARG A 24 6.80 -13.39 31.32
N ARG A 25 5.64 -13.93 31.73
CA ARG A 25 5.26 -15.33 31.47
C ARG A 25 4.17 -15.39 30.44
N ALA A 26 4.38 -16.15 29.37
CA ALA A 26 3.42 -16.27 28.28
C ALA A 26 3.23 -17.72 27.82
N ASN A 27 2.01 -18.08 27.44
CA ASN A 27 1.72 -19.30 26.67
C ASN A 27 1.87 -19.05 25.16
N ILE A 28 1.72 -20.10 24.34
CA ILE A 28 1.91 -19.99 22.88
C ILE A 28 0.93 -19.01 22.21
N ALA A 29 -0.31 -18.90 22.69
CA ALA A 29 -1.29 -17.97 22.12
C ALA A 29 -0.92 -16.52 22.44
N GLU A 30 -0.54 -16.24 23.69
CA GLU A 30 -0.06 -14.93 24.13
C GLU A 30 1.23 -14.52 23.41
N VAL A 31 2.14 -15.48 23.12
CA VAL A 31 3.34 -15.24 22.29
C VAL A 31 2.97 -14.86 20.85
N LEU A 32 1.97 -15.52 20.24
CA LEU A 32 1.53 -15.18 18.89
C LEU A 32 0.85 -13.79 18.81
N GLU A 33 0.31 -13.29 19.92
CA GLU A 33 -0.23 -11.94 20.02
C GLU A 33 0.88 -10.88 20.19
N MET A 34 2.12 -11.27 20.49
CA MET A 34 3.25 -10.33 20.56
C MET A 34 3.63 -9.82 19.18
N THR A 35 4.02 -8.54 19.13
CA THR A 35 4.73 -7.98 17.98
C THR A 35 6.10 -8.62 17.83
N VAL A 36 6.70 -8.53 16.64
CA VAL A 36 8.09 -8.99 16.42
C VAL A 36 9.06 -8.37 17.42
N THR A 37 8.94 -7.07 17.72
CA THR A 37 9.75 -6.42 18.78
C THR A 37 9.50 -7.03 20.15
N GLY A 38 8.23 -7.24 20.52
CA GLY A 38 7.88 -7.85 21.80
C GLY A 38 8.40 -9.28 21.93
N ALA A 39 8.41 -10.04 20.83
CA ALA A 39 8.96 -11.39 20.77
C ALA A 39 10.49 -11.40 20.84
N LEU A 40 11.16 -10.47 20.15
CA LEU A 40 12.63 -10.32 20.24
C LEU A 40 13.08 -10.00 21.68
N ALA A 41 12.34 -9.17 22.41
CA ALA A 41 12.60 -8.91 23.82
C ALA A 41 12.37 -10.17 24.69
N PHE A 42 11.22 -10.83 24.51
CA PHE A 42 10.82 -12.03 25.26
C PHE A 42 11.78 -13.22 25.08
N PHE A 43 12.33 -13.39 23.87
CA PHE A 43 13.25 -14.46 23.51
C PHE A 43 14.72 -14.02 23.46
N SER A 44 15.09 -12.89 24.05
CA SER A 44 16.48 -12.36 23.98
C SER A 44 17.54 -13.29 24.61
N ASP A 45 17.12 -14.26 25.43
CA ASP A 45 17.94 -15.35 25.96
C ASP A 45 18.19 -16.50 24.96
N SER A 46 17.39 -16.61 23.90
CA SER A 46 17.47 -17.67 22.88
C SER A 46 18.03 -17.15 21.56
N ARG A 47 19.34 -17.36 21.36
CA ARG A 47 20.05 -16.95 20.15
C ARG A 47 19.40 -17.49 18.86
N GLU A 48 18.95 -18.74 18.86
CA GLU A 48 18.35 -19.37 17.68
C GLU A 48 17.03 -18.70 17.28
N VAL A 49 16.17 -18.39 18.26
CA VAL A 49 14.88 -17.72 18.00
C VAL A 49 15.12 -16.28 17.53
N CYS A 50 16.01 -15.54 18.20
CA CYS A 50 16.38 -14.19 17.77
C CYS A 50 16.93 -14.15 16.34
N GLN A 51 17.76 -15.12 15.94
CA GLN A 51 18.28 -15.21 14.57
C GLN A 51 17.17 -15.42 13.53
N ARG A 52 16.09 -16.12 13.87
CA ARG A 52 14.94 -16.34 12.98
C ARG A 52 13.99 -15.14 12.93
N LEU A 53 13.89 -14.37 14.01
CA LEU A 53 13.03 -13.18 14.11
C LEU A 53 13.71 -11.91 13.57
N ALA A 54 15.04 -11.79 13.68
CA ALA A 54 15.78 -10.59 13.26
C ALA A 54 15.51 -10.16 11.81
N PRO A 55 15.40 -11.07 10.82
CA PRO A 55 15.08 -10.68 9.44
C PRO A 55 13.74 -9.96 9.28
N LEU A 56 12.75 -10.22 10.16
CA LEU A 56 11.47 -9.51 10.15
C LEU A 56 11.64 -8.06 10.60
N ALA A 57 12.48 -7.83 11.62
CA ALA A 57 12.82 -6.48 12.06
C ALA A 57 13.65 -5.73 11.02
N ASP A 58 14.60 -6.42 10.38
CA ASP A 58 15.46 -5.85 9.33
C ASP A 58 14.68 -5.25 8.15
N VAL A 59 13.50 -5.79 7.85
CA VAL A 59 12.61 -5.28 6.78
C VAL A 59 11.52 -4.33 7.30
N GLY A 60 11.57 -3.95 8.59
CA GLY A 60 10.62 -3.01 9.20
C GLY A 60 9.25 -3.61 9.52
N LEU A 61 9.15 -4.92 9.77
CA LEU A 61 7.92 -5.59 10.21
C LEU A 61 7.86 -5.82 11.73
N GLU A 62 8.57 -4.98 12.48
CA GLU A 62 8.72 -5.00 13.95
C GLU A 62 7.38 -4.91 14.70
N TYR A 63 6.41 -4.21 14.12
CA TYR A 63 5.08 -3.97 14.68
C TYR A 63 4.07 -5.08 14.37
N VAL A 64 4.36 -5.96 13.41
CA VAL A 64 3.46 -7.06 13.03
C VAL A 64 3.44 -8.11 14.13
N THR A 65 2.26 -8.64 14.46
CA THR A 65 2.14 -9.72 15.45
C THR A 65 2.49 -11.07 14.82
N LEU A 66 3.15 -11.95 15.58
CA LEU A 66 3.60 -13.25 15.06
C LEU A 66 2.45 -14.15 14.58
N GLY A 67 1.26 -13.98 15.17
CA GLY A 67 0.04 -14.69 14.83
C GLY A 67 -0.80 -14.05 13.74
N GLN A 68 -0.40 -12.88 13.22
CA GLN A 68 -1.18 -12.16 12.20
C GLN A 68 -1.40 -13.03 10.96
N ALA A 69 -2.65 -13.07 10.48
CA ALA A 69 -2.98 -13.84 9.30
C ALA A 69 -2.38 -13.18 8.05
N VAL A 70 -1.61 -13.94 7.25
CA VAL A 70 -0.97 -13.44 6.03
C VAL A 70 -1.94 -12.71 5.07
N PRO A 71 -3.21 -13.16 4.88
CA PRO A 71 -4.16 -12.45 4.02
C PRO A 71 -4.57 -11.06 4.50
N THR A 72 -4.33 -10.72 5.77
CA THR A 72 -4.65 -9.39 6.33
C THR A 72 -3.47 -8.43 6.26
N LEU A 73 -2.32 -8.85 5.71
CA LEU A 73 -1.19 -7.98 5.44
C LEU A 73 -1.46 -7.15 4.18
N SER A 74 -1.02 -5.89 4.18
CA SER A 74 -0.94 -5.07 2.98
C SER A 74 0.00 -5.69 1.94
N GLY A 75 -0.14 -5.31 0.67
CA GLY A 75 0.73 -5.79 -0.40
C GLY A 75 2.22 -5.59 -0.10
N GLY A 76 2.58 -4.38 0.37
CA GLY A 76 3.96 -4.06 0.76
C GLY A 76 4.46 -4.82 2.01
N GLU A 77 3.59 -5.11 2.99
CA GLU A 77 3.97 -5.97 4.13
C GLU A 77 4.20 -7.41 3.69
N ALA A 78 3.34 -7.96 2.83
CA ALA A 78 3.47 -9.32 2.32
C ALA A 78 4.74 -9.49 1.47
N GLN A 79 5.11 -8.47 0.68
CA GLN A 79 6.37 -8.45 -0.07
C GLN A 79 7.59 -8.43 0.87
N ARG A 80 7.57 -7.58 1.90
CA ARG A 80 8.63 -7.53 2.92
C ARG A 80 8.75 -8.82 3.72
N LEU A 81 7.64 -9.50 4.01
CA LEU A 81 7.65 -10.80 4.68
C LEU A 81 8.38 -11.86 3.84
N LYS A 82 8.18 -11.88 2.52
CA LYS A 82 8.93 -12.75 1.60
C LYS A 82 10.42 -12.40 1.59
N LEU A 83 10.76 -11.11 1.58
CA LEU A 83 12.14 -10.63 1.65
C LEU A 83 12.84 -11.11 2.94
N ALA A 84 12.18 -10.99 4.10
CA ALA A 84 12.70 -11.49 5.38
C ALA A 84 12.99 -13.00 5.34
N GLY A 85 12.11 -13.79 4.70
CA GLY A 85 12.32 -15.23 4.52
C GLY A 85 13.59 -15.56 3.73
N HIS A 86 13.95 -14.75 2.73
CA HIS A 86 15.18 -14.92 1.98
C HIS A 86 16.43 -14.45 2.74
N LEU A 87 16.32 -13.35 3.49
CA LEU A 87 17.40 -12.88 4.38
C LEU A 87 17.75 -13.93 5.45
N ALA A 88 16.75 -14.60 6.02
CA ALA A 88 16.95 -15.67 6.99
C ALA A 88 17.77 -16.85 6.41
N GLN A 89 17.63 -17.12 5.12
CA GLN A 89 18.39 -18.16 4.41
C GLN A 89 19.80 -17.68 4.04
N ALA A 90 19.97 -16.41 3.69
CA ALA A 90 21.26 -15.85 3.32
C ALA A 90 22.28 -15.90 4.48
N GLY A 91 21.81 -15.69 5.72
CA GLY A 91 22.66 -15.72 6.92
C GLY A 91 23.25 -17.10 7.25
N SER A 92 22.69 -18.20 6.73
CA SER A 92 23.19 -19.57 6.99
C SER A 92 24.19 -20.08 5.93
N VAL A 93 24.42 -19.33 4.85
CA VAL A 93 25.07 -19.82 3.61
C VAL A 93 26.54 -19.40 3.47
N LEU A 94 27.12 -18.71 4.45
CA LEU A 94 28.54 -18.30 4.48
C LEU A 94 29.58 -19.45 4.45
N SER A 95 29.16 -20.71 4.28
CA SER A 95 29.99 -21.92 4.43
C SER A 95 30.08 -22.82 3.19
N SER A 96 29.45 -22.50 2.04
CA SER A 96 29.59 -23.34 0.83
C SER A 96 30.24 -22.59 -0.35
N THR A 97 31.40 -23.11 -0.77
CA THR A 97 32.19 -22.69 -1.94
C THR A 97 31.50 -22.96 -3.28
N THR A 98 30.23 -23.37 -3.28
CA THR A 98 29.46 -23.78 -4.46
C THR A 98 28.14 -23.01 -4.64
N HIS A 99 27.82 -22.04 -3.76
CA HIS A 99 26.53 -21.36 -3.85
C HIS A 99 26.53 -20.32 -4.98
N LYS A 100 25.87 -20.65 -6.11
CA LYS A 100 25.53 -19.66 -7.13
C LYS A 100 24.54 -18.64 -6.53
N GLY A 101 24.85 -17.36 -6.63
CA GLY A 101 23.94 -16.29 -6.22
C GLY A 101 22.58 -16.37 -6.91
N LYS A 102 21.52 -15.87 -6.26
CA LYS A 102 20.18 -15.76 -6.86
C LYS A 102 19.99 -14.34 -7.42
N LEU A 103 19.20 -14.21 -8.48
CA LEU A 103 18.69 -12.92 -8.97
C LEU A 103 17.32 -12.67 -8.36
N PHE A 104 17.18 -11.57 -7.63
CA PHE A 104 15.92 -11.10 -7.07
C PHE A 104 15.32 -9.99 -7.94
N LEU A 105 14.05 -10.12 -8.27
CA LEU A 105 13.30 -9.09 -8.98
C LEU A 105 12.28 -8.48 -8.00
N PHE A 106 12.30 -7.16 -7.88
CA PHE A 106 11.36 -6.40 -7.07
C PHE A 106 10.59 -5.42 -7.96
N ASP A 107 9.28 -5.38 -7.74
CA ASP A 107 8.37 -4.44 -8.37
C ASP A 107 7.87 -3.47 -7.30
N GLU A 108 8.25 -2.20 -7.44
CA GLU A 108 7.95 -1.06 -6.55
C GLU A 108 7.91 -1.41 -5.05
N PRO A 109 9.01 -1.96 -4.48
CA PRO A 109 9.05 -2.44 -3.11
C PRO A 109 8.88 -1.33 -2.06
N THR A 110 8.98 -0.04 -2.42
CA THR A 110 8.69 1.10 -1.54
C THR A 110 7.22 1.50 -1.50
N THR A 111 6.35 0.85 -2.29
CA THR A 111 4.92 1.14 -2.30
C THR A 111 4.31 0.99 -0.89
N GLY A 112 3.74 2.09 -0.38
CA GLY A 112 3.13 2.14 0.95
C GLY A 112 4.12 2.20 2.12
N LEU A 113 5.42 2.37 1.87
CA LEU A 113 6.42 2.62 2.90
C LEU A 113 6.57 4.12 3.18
N HIS A 114 6.81 4.44 4.45
CA HIS A 114 7.21 5.78 4.86
C HIS A 114 8.70 5.99 4.58
N PHE A 115 9.13 7.23 4.31
CA PHE A 115 10.53 7.56 3.98
C PHE A 115 11.55 7.02 4.99
N GLN A 116 11.23 7.07 6.28
CA GLN A 116 12.09 6.51 7.34
C GLN A 116 12.29 4.98 7.21
N ASP A 117 11.28 4.25 6.73
CA ASP A 117 11.35 2.80 6.56
C ASP A 117 12.09 2.39 5.27
N VAL A 118 12.25 3.29 4.29
CA VAL A 118 13.04 3.04 3.07
C VAL A 118 14.49 2.69 3.41
N THR A 119 15.06 3.34 4.43
CA THR A 119 16.44 3.06 4.89
C THR A 119 16.61 1.61 5.35
N ARG A 120 15.58 1.03 5.98
CA ARG A 120 15.58 -0.38 6.43
C ARG A 120 15.56 -1.32 5.23
N LEU A 121 14.72 -1.03 4.24
CA LEU A 121 14.67 -1.78 2.99
C LEU A 121 16.02 -1.77 2.26
N LEU A 122 16.67 -0.60 2.16
CA LEU A 122 18.02 -0.49 1.58
C LEU A 122 19.06 -1.31 2.37
N GLY A 123 18.95 -1.33 3.71
CA GLY A 123 19.77 -2.20 4.56
C GLY A 123 19.56 -3.69 4.27
N ALA A 124 18.32 -4.12 4.07
CA ALA A 124 17.98 -5.48 3.65
C ALA A 124 18.55 -5.83 2.27
N PHE A 125 18.47 -4.92 1.29
CA PHE A 125 19.06 -5.12 -0.03
C PHE A 125 20.58 -5.29 0.04
N ARG A 126 21.27 -4.47 0.83
CA ARG A 126 22.72 -4.61 1.06
C ARG A 126 23.10 -5.96 1.66
N LYS A 127 22.28 -6.51 2.57
CA LYS A 127 22.49 -7.85 3.14
C LYS A 127 22.37 -8.95 2.08
N LEU A 128 21.40 -8.85 1.17
CA LEU A 128 21.27 -9.80 0.05
C LEU A 128 22.46 -9.70 -0.92
N LEU A 129 22.88 -8.48 -1.28
CA LEU A 129 24.05 -8.24 -2.13
C LEU A 129 25.32 -8.81 -1.49
N ALA A 130 25.54 -8.57 -0.20
CA ALA A 130 26.68 -9.12 0.55
C ALA A 130 26.66 -10.67 0.64
N ALA A 131 25.48 -11.29 0.54
CA ALA A 131 25.36 -12.74 0.43
C ALA A 131 25.64 -13.28 -1.00
N GLY A 132 26.09 -12.42 -1.91
CA GLY A 132 26.41 -12.77 -3.30
C GLY A 132 25.20 -12.87 -4.21
N HIS A 133 24.06 -12.27 -3.84
CA HIS A 133 22.87 -12.21 -4.69
C HIS A 133 22.89 -10.95 -5.58
N SER A 134 22.12 -10.97 -6.66
CA SER A 134 21.90 -9.81 -7.53
C SER A 134 20.47 -9.32 -7.41
N LEU A 135 20.26 -8.02 -7.52
CA LEU A 135 18.95 -7.39 -7.38
C LEU A 135 18.63 -6.59 -8.64
N LEU A 136 17.43 -6.78 -9.19
CA LEU A 136 16.82 -5.94 -10.21
C LEU A 136 15.55 -5.35 -9.61
N VAL A 137 15.47 -4.02 -9.55
CA VAL A 137 14.41 -3.31 -8.84
C VAL A 137 13.77 -2.31 -9.79
N ILE A 138 12.44 -2.43 -9.97
CA ILE A 138 11.62 -1.40 -10.60
C ILE A 138 11.18 -0.44 -9.49
N GLU A 139 11.53 0.84 -9.62
CA GLU A 139 11.26 1.85 -8.59
C GLU A 139 11.09 3.24 -9.19
N HIS A 140 10.39 4.09 -8.45
CA HIS A 140 10.25 5.52 -8.70
C HIS A 140 10.70 6.36 -7.49
N ASN A 141 11.02 5.74 -6.35
CA ASN A 141 11.52 6.43 -5.18
C ASN A 141 12.97 6.92 -5.35
N LEU A 142 13.18 8.24 -5.26
CA LEU A 142 14.48 8.87 -5.50
C LEU A 142 15.57 8.49 -4.49
N ASP A 143 15.21 8.14 -3.23
CA ASP A 143 16.19 7.63 -2.25
C ASP A 143 16.76 6.27 -2.67
N VAL A 144 15.91 5.40 -3.24
CA VAL A 144 16.34 4.10 -3.74
C VAL A 144 17.15 4.23 -5.02
N ILE A 145 16.67 5.04 -5.98
CA ILE A 145 17.37 5.28 -7.25
C ILE A 145 18.75 5.89 -7.00
N ARG A 146 18.86 6.84 -6.07
CA ARG A 146 20.14 7.44 -5.69
C ARG A 146 21.11 6.45 -5.04
N ALA A 147 20.59 5.49 -4.27
CA ALA A 147 21.39 4.52 -3.53
C ALA A 147 21.82 3.29 -4.35
N CYS A 148 21.33 3.13 -5.58
CA CYS A 148 21.63 1.96 -6.41
C CYS A 148 23.01 2.05 -7.07
N ASP A 149 23.54 0.89 -7.45
CA ASP A 149 24.84 0.80 -8.13
C ASP A 149 24.73 1.07 -9.65
N TRP A 150 23.57 0.79 -10.24
CA TRP A 150 23.34 0.88 -11.69
C TRP A 150 21.86 1.15 -12.00
N ILE A 151 21.60 2.03 -12.98
CA ILE A 151 20.27 2.41 -13.45
C ILE A 151 20.13 2.01 -14.93
N ILE A 152 18.92 1.56 -15.27
CA ILE A 152 18.44 1.44 -16.65
C ILE A 152 17.21 2.34 -16.75
N ASP A 153 17.35 3.48 -17.43
CA ASP A 153 16.27 4.45 -17.58
C ASP A 153 15.51 4.21 -18.89
N LEU A 154 14.19 4.04 -18.78
CA LEU A 154 13.28 3.76 -19.90
C LEU A 154 12.44 4.99 -20.22
N GLY A 155 12.20 5.24 -21.50
CA GLY A 155 11.42 6.40 -21.94
C GLY A 155 11.57 6.63 -23.46
N PRO A 156 11.60 7.89 -23.92
CA PRO A 156 11.50 9.14 -23.15
C PRO A 156 10.11 9.40 -22.55
N GLU A 157 9.07 8.76 -23.08
CA GLU A 157 7.68 8.91 -22.62
C GLU A 157 7.04 7.52 -22.35
N GLY A 158 5.76 7.50 -21.99
CA GLY A 158 4.96 6.27 -21.87
C GLY A 158 4.24 5.87 -23.17
N GLY A 159 3.75 4.63 -23.24
CA GLY A 159 2.95 4.14 -24.37
C GLY A 159 3.76 3.97 -25.66
N ASP A 160 3.17 4.34 -26.79
CA ASP A 160 3.78 4.21 -28.12
C ASP A 160 5.07 5.06 -28.28
N ALA A 161 5.24 6.09 -27.45
CA ALA A 161 6.42 6.96 -27.42
C ALA A 161 7.49 6.51 -26.40
N GLY A 162 7.29 5.35 -25.76
CA GLY A 162 8.21 4.74 -24.81
C GLY A 162 8.92 3.50 -25.35
N GLY A 163 9.47 2.70 -24.43
CA GLY A 163 10.10 1.42 -24.77
C GLY A 163 11.55 1.51 -25.24
N HIS A 164 12.16 2.69 -25.18
CA HIS A 164 13.58 2.89 -25.47
C HIS A 164 14.39 2.99 -24.18
N VAL A 165 15.62 2.48 -24.23
CA VAL A 165 16.64 2.75 -23.20
C VAL A 165 17.18 4.15 -23.44
N VAL A 166 16.80 5.10 -22.59
CA VAL A 166 17.26 6.51 -22.67
C VAL A 166 18.71 6.61 -22.21
N CYS A 167 19.04 5.93 -21.10
CA CYS A 167 20.41 5.77 -20.64
C CYS A 167 20.59 4.58 -19.71
N THR A 168 21.83 4.12 -19.59
CA THR A 168 22.25 3.13 -18.61
C THR A 168 23.56 3.57 -18.00
N GLY A 169 23.71 3.42 -16.69
CA GLY A 169 24.93 3.83 -16.01
C GLY A 169 24.75 3.94 -14.51
N THR A 170 25.70 4.60 -13.86
CA THR A 170 25.59 4.97 -12.46
C THR A 170 24.55 6.08 -12.27
N PRO A 171 24.07 6.34 -11.04
CA PRO A 171 23.25 7.52 -10.76
C PRO A 171 23.88 8.85 -11.18
N ALA A 172 25.21 8.94 -11.26
CA ALA A 172 25.89 10.12 -11.78
C ALA A 172 25.74 10.26 -13.30
N ASP A 173 25.83 9.16 -14.04
CA ASP A 173 25.69 9.16 -15.50
C ASP A 173 24.27 9.54 -15.92
N VAL A 174 23.25 9.01 -15.22
CA VAL A 174 21.84 9.32 -15.49
C VAL A 174 21.52 10.80 -15.21
N ARG A 175 22.06 11.38 -14.13
CA ARG A 175 21.92 12.82 -13.85
C ARG A 175 22.50 13.71 -14.96
N GLY A 176 23.54 13.25 -15.64
CA GLY A 176 24.16 13.96 -16.77
C GLY A 176 23.34 13.91 -18.06
N ASN A 177 22.31 13.07 -18.14
CA ASN A 177 21.53 12.90 -19.36
C ASN A 177 20.30 13.83 -19.39
N ALA A 178 20.36 14.84 -20.28
CA ALA A 178 19.28 15.82 -20.44
C ALA A 178 17.96 15.23 -20.96
N GLN A 179 17.94 14.05 -21.58
CA GLN A 179 16.72 13.40 -22.07
C GLN A 179 16.02 12.57 -20.98
N SER A 180 16.71 12.26 -19.88
CA SER A 180 16.18 11.45 -18.78
C SER A 180 15.29 12.29 -17.85
N HIS A 181 14.01 11.93 -17.73
CA HIS A 181 13.13 12.49 -16.68
C HIS A 181 13.66 12.14 -15.29
N THR A 182 14.14 10.91 -15.12
CA THR A 182 14.75 10.41 -13.87
C THR A 182 15.99 11.22 -13.49
N GLY A 183 16.86 11.50 -14.46
CA GLY A 183 18.07 12.32 -14.27
C GLY A 183 17.75 13.73 -13.78
N ARG A 184 16.74 14.39 -14.39
CA ARG A 184 16.26 15.71 -13.94
C ARG A 184 15.71 15.66 -12.51
N ALA A 185 14.88 14.66 -12.20
CA ALA A 185 14.31 14.51 -10.86
C ALA A 185 15.38 14.28 -9.78
N LEU A 186 16.43 13.50 -10.08
CA LEU A 186 17.56 13.29 -9.16
C LEU A 186 18.34 14.58 -8.88
N VAL A 187 18.58 15.40 -9.90
CA VAL A 187 19.25 16.70 -9.74
C VAL A 187 18.44 17.63 -8.83
N ASP A 188 17.15 17.77 -9.10
CA ASP A 188 16.26 18.63 -8.31
C ASP A 188 16.16 18.16 -6.85
N TYR A 189 16.08 16.84 -6.64
CA TYR A 189 16.01 16.24 -5.31
C TYR A 189 17.29 16.46 -4.50
N GLU A 190 18.47 16.33 -5.10
CA GLU A 190 19.73 16.59 -4.39
C GLU A 190 19.94 18.07 -4.06
N ARG A 191 19.52 18.98 -4.93
CA ARG A 191 19.49 20.42 -4.62
C ARG A 191 18.60 20.73 -3.42
N ALA A 192 17.42 20.12 -3.38
CA ALA A 192 16.50 20.25 -2.26
C ALA A 192 17.12 19.72 -0.95
N LEU A 193 17.81 18.58 -1.00
CA LEU A 193 18.53 18.03 0.17
C LEU A 193 19.71 18.91 0.62
N ALA A 194 20.38 19.59 -0.32
CA ALA A 194 21.46 20.53 -0.02
C ALA A 194 20.96 21.86 0.57
N GLY A 195 19.63 22.05 0.67
CA GLY A 195 19.03 23.30 1.15
C GLY A 195 19.19 24.46 0.17
N GLU A 196 19.57 24.18 -1.08
CA GLU A 196 19.59 25.19 -2.13
C GLU A 196 18.14 25.59 -2.46
N PRO A 197 17.87 26.89 -2.68
CA PRO A 197 16.56 27.29 -3.15
C PRO A 197 16.30 26.52 -4.44
N ALA A 198 15.24 25.71 -4.44
CA ALA A 198 14.83 24.95 -5.62
C ALA A 198 14.76 25.94 -6.78
N ALA A 199 15.71 25.84 -7.71
CA ALA A 199 15.70 26.66 -8.92
C ALA A 199 14.36 26.38 -9.58
N GLU A 200 13.47 27.38 -9.59
CA GLU A 200 12.06 27.34 -10.02
C GLU A 200 11.74 26.08 -10.84
N SER A 201 11.53 24.95 -10.13
CA SER A 201 11.08 23.72 -10.74
C SER A 201 9.58 23.92 -10.90
N ALA A 202 9.26 24.70 -11.94
CA ALA A 202 7.94 24.77 -12.51
C ALA A 202 7.54 23.34 -12.90
N ALA A 203 6.37 22.92 -12.41
CA ALA A 203 5.79 21.57 -12.46
C ALA A 203 6.37 20.63 -11.39
N ILE A 204 5.87 20.60 -10.15
CA ILE A 204 4.62 19.92 -9.76
C ILE A 204 3.79 20.72 -8.73
N ALA A 205 4.25 21.91 -8.29
CA ALA A 205 3.41 22.78 -7.47
C ALA A 205 2.37 23.47 -8.37
N GLU A 206 1.23 22.81 -8.61
CA GLU A 206 0.06 23.50 -9.15
C GLU A 206 -0.19 24.77 -8.32
N PRO A 207 -0.51 25.92 -8.95
CA PRO A 207 -0.85 27.12 -8.22
C PRO A 207 -1.93 26.76 -7.20
N ALA A 208 -1.71 27.11 -5.93
CA ALA A 208 -2.58 26.69 -4.83
C ALA A 208 -4.05 26.85 -5.26
N PRO A 209 -4.81 25.75 -5.40
CA PRO A 209 -6.15 25.81 -5.94
C PRO A 209 -6.94 26.82 -5.12
N ARG A 210 -7.47 27.84 -5.81
CA ARG A 210 -8.43 28.78 -5.23
C ARG A 210 -9.77 28.05 -5.14
N TYR A 211 -9.85 27.01 -4.31
CA TYR A 211 -11.14 26.57 -3.79
C TYR A 211 -11.76 27.83 -3.21
N GLY A 212 -12.93 28.24 -3.74
CA GLY A 212 -13.58 29.48 -3.33
C GLY A 212 -13.50 29.61 -1.81
N ALA A 213 -13.20 30.80 -1.29
CA ALA A 213 -12.98 31.03 0.13
C ALA A 213 -14.25 30.68 0.91
N ILE A 214 -14.46 29.39 1.15
CA ILE A 214 -15.41 28.89 2.12
C ILE A 214 -14.78 29.34 3.42
N GLU A 215 -15.39 30.34 4.04
CA GLU A 215 -15.04 30.77 5.40
C GLU A 215 -14.84 29.53 6.25
N ARG A 216 -13.85 29.54 7.15
CA ARG A 216 -13.61 28.43 8.07
C ARG A 216 -14.82 28.28 8.99
N ASP A 217 -15.84 27.58 8.53
CA ASP A 217 -16.96 27.21 9.37
C ASP A 217 -16.59 25.91 10.08
N ALA A 218 -15.97 26.06 11.25
CA ALA A 218 -15.60 24.96 12.13
C ALA A 218 -16.80 24.05 12.52
N ARG A 219 -18.05 24.50 12.27
CA ARG A 219 -19.27 23.70 12.45
C ARG A 219 -19.34 22.51 11.49
N HIS A 220 -18.53 22.51 10.44
CA HIS A 220 -18.52 21.46 9.43
C HIS A 220 -17.32 20.51 9.56
N ASP A 221 -16.42 20.67 10.53
CA ASP A 221 -15.30 19.73 10.65
C ASP A 221 -15.79 18.30 10.93
N ILE A 222 -15.06 17.31 10.40
CA ILE A 222 -15.24 15.93 10.82
C ILE A 222 -14.53 15.77 12.15
N VAL A 223 -15.28 15.48 13.21
CA VAL A 223 -14.73 15.34 14.56
C VAL A 223 -14.89 13.89 15.00
N ILE A 224 -13.79 13.25 15.37
CA ILE A 224 -13.72 11.88 15.87
C ILE A 224 -13.33 11.97 17.33
N HIS A 225 -14.10 11.30 18.19
CA HIS A 225 -13.84 11.24 19.62
C HIS A 225 -13.43 9.85 20.07
N ASN A 226 -12.32 9.79 20.81
CA ASN A 226 -11.85 8.60 21.51
C ASN A 226 -11.82 7.35 20.61
N ALA A 227 -11.16 7.45 19.45
CA ALA A 227 -11.03 6.34 18.53
C ALA A 227 -10.07 5.26 19.05
N ARG A 228 -10.54 4.02 19.05
CA ARG A 228 -9.86 2.83 19.62
C ARG A 228 -9.80 1.65 18.67
N GLU A 229 -10.33 1.79 17.45
CA GLU A 229 -10.27 0.74 16.45
C GLU A 229 -8.81 0.24 16.27
N HIS A 230 -8.64 -1.09 16.25
CA HIS A 230 -7.36 -1.76 16.17
C HIS A 230 -6.29 -1.27 17.17
N ASN A 231 -5.27 -0.56 16.69
CA ASN A 231 -4.13 -0.15 17.51
C ASN A 231 -4.20 1.32 17.97
N LEU A 232 -5.29 2.03 17.64
CA LEU A 232 -5.49 3.41 18.06
C LEU A 232 -5.64 3.52 19.58
N LYS A 233 -5.03 4.55 20.15
CA LYS A 233 -4.90 4.74 21.59
C LYS A 233 -5.86 5.81 22.10
N SER A 234 -7.16 5.61 21.89
CA SER A 234 -8.19 6.53 22.37
C SER A 234 -7.99 7.96 21.85
N ILE A 235 -7.76 8.10 20.55
CA ILE A 235 -7.38 9.40 19.97
C ILE A 235 -8.60 10.25 19.62
N ASP A 236 -8.50 11.56 19.88
CA ASP A 236 -9.39 12.56 19.28
C ASP A 236 -8.76 13.13 18.01
N ALA A 237 -9.54 13.28 16.95
CA ALA A 237 -9.07 13.84 15.68
C ALA A 237 -10.10 14.77 15.07
N ARG A 238 -9.61 15.87 14.47
CA ARG A 238 -10.44 16.84 13.75
C ARG A 238 -9.91 17.01 12.34
N ILE A 239 -10.77 16.77 11.35
CA ILE A 239 -10.42 16.85 9.93
C ILE A 239 -11.25 17.98 9.30
N PRO A 240 -10.61 19.04 8.79
CA PRO A 240 -11.32 20.16 8.19
C PRO A 240 -11.98 19.73 6.88
N ARG A 241 -13.28 20.04 6.72
CA ARG A 241 -13.99 19.78 5.45
C ARG A 241 -13.55 20.73 4.35
N ASN A 242 -13.72 20.28 3.11
CA ASN A 242 -13.42 21.05 1.89
C ASN A 242 -11.95 21.49 1.81
N ARG A 243 -11.04 20.68 2.37
CA ARG A 243 -9.59 20.91 2.37
C ARG A 243 -8.87 19.65 1.92
N PHE A 244 -7.76 19.86 1.22
CA PHE A 244 -6.79 18.81 0.94
C PHE A 244 -6.08 18.43 2.25
N THR A 245 -6.48 17.31 2.85
CA THR A 245 -5.94 16.84 4.13
C THR A 245 -5.18 15.54 3.91
N VAL A 246 -3.95 15.48 4.42
CA VAL A 246 -3.08 14.29 4.32
C VAL A 246 -2.95 13.64 5.69
N ILE A 247 -3.21 12.33 5.77
CA ILE A 247 -2.87 11.50 6.95
C ILE A 247 -1.51 10.87 6.66
N THR A 248 -0.49 11.27 7.43
CA THR A 248 0.88 10.77 7.28
C THR A 248 1.35 10.04 8.54
N GLY A 249 2.48 9.34 8.45
CA GLY A 249 3.08 8.56 9.53
C GLY A 249 3.70 7.24 9.07
N VAL A 250 4.50 6.62 9.94
CA VAL A 250 5.20 5.35 9.69
C VAL A 250 4.25 4.16 9.49
N SER A 251 4.76 3.06 8.93
CA SER A 251 3.95 1.83 8.75
C SER A 251 3.41 1.34 10.11
N GLY A 252 2.16 0.88 10.14
CA GLY A 252 1.52 0.43 11.38
C GLY A 252 1.07 1.53 12.35
N SER A 253 1.23 2.83 12.04
CA SER A 253 0.81 3.91 12.95
C SER A 253 -0.71 4.11 13.10
N GLY A 254 -1.52 3.37 12.34
CA GLY A 254 -2.99 3.48 12.37
C GLY A 254 -3.61 4.36 11.27
N LYS A 255 -2.85 4.75 10.22
CA LYS A 255 -3.36 5.58 9.11
C LYS A 255 -4.55 4.96 8.39
N SER A 256 -4.39 3.69 7.95
CA SER A 256 -5.45 2.95 7.25
C SER A 256 -6.64 2.70 8.17
N THR A 257 -6.40 2.47 9.46
CA THR A 257 -7.46 2.32 10.45
C THR A 257 -8.29 3.59 10.60
N LEU A 258 -7.64 4.74 10.71
CA LEU A 258 -8.34 6.01 10.78
C LEU A 258 -9.12 6.31 9.48
N ALA A 259 -8.52 6.07 8.32
CA ALA A 259 -9.09 6.41 7.01
C ALA A 259 -10.18 5.43 6.53
N PHE A 260 -9.93 4.13 6.60
CA PHE A 260 -10.82 3.11 6.04
C PHE A 260 -11.70 2.48 7.11
N ASP A 261 -11.09 1.97 8.18
CA ASP A 261 -11.84 1.22 9.20
C ASP A 261 -12.79 2.11 10.02
N ILE A 262 -12.42 3.39 10.19
CA ILE A 262 -13.24 4.39 10.89
C ILE A 262 -13.99 5.29 9.91
N LEU A 263 -13.30 6.17 9.17
CA LEU A 263 -13.97 7.21 8.37
C LEU A 263 -14.79 6.62 7.22
N PHE A 264 -14.20 5.76 6.38
CA PHE A 264 -14.94 5.18 5.26
C PHE A 264 -16.12 4.35 5.74
N ASN A 265 -15.90 3.43 6.69
CA ASN A 265 -16.96 2.58 7.23
C ASN A 265 -18.09 3.39 7.88
N GLU A 266 -17.78 4.42 8.68
CA GLU A 266 -18.81 5.25 9.30
C GLU A 266 -19.59 6.08 8.27
N GLY A 267 -18.91 6.65 7.26
CA GLY A 267 -19.56 7.40 6.19
C GLY A 267 -20.45 6.53 5.31
N GLN A 268 -19.99 5.32 4.97
CA GLN A 268 -20.81 4.31 4.27
C GLN A 268 -22.00 3.88 5.11
N ARG A 269 -21.80 3.56 6.39
CA ARG A 269 -22.87 3.18 7.31
C ARG A 269 -23.96 4.24 7.37
N ARG A 270 -23.59 5.51 7.60
CA ARG A 270 -24.55 6.63 7.64
C ARG A 270 -25.27 6.85 6.31
N TYR A 271 -24.56 6.70 5.19
CA TYR A 271 -25.19 6.79 3.88
C TYR A 271 -26.23 5.67 3.67
N LEU A 272 -25.90 4.43 4.01
CA LEU A 272 -26.83 3.30 3.91
C LEU A 272 -28.00 3.42 4.88
N GLU A 273 -27.78 3.99 6.07
CA GLU A 273 -28.83 4.34 7.03
C GLU A 273 -29.75 5.48 6.57
N SER A 274 -29.39 6.20 5.50
CA SER A 274 -30.27 7.18 4.86
C SER A 274 -31.17 6.56 3.77
N LEU A 275 -30.86 5.34 3.31
CA LEU A 275 -31.65 4.65 2.28
C LEU A 275 -32.99 4.14 2.83
N ASN A 276 -33.97 3.94 1.96
CA ASN A 276 -35.25 3.35 2.34
C ASN A 276 -35.11 1.88 2.78
N ALA A 277 -36.10 1.35 3.50
CA ALA A 277 -36.05 0.00 4.06
C ALA A 277 -35.88 -1.10 2.98
N TYR A 278 -36.46 -0.90 1.79
CA TYR A 278 -36.35 -1.82 0.66
C TYR A 278 -34.93 -1.87 0.09
N ALA A 279 -34.23 -0.74 -0.05
CA ALA A 279 -32.86 -0.71 -0.55
C ALA A 279 -31.86 -1.32 0.44
N ARG A 280 -32.11 -1.17 1.75
CA ARG A 280 -31.24 -1.76 2.80
C ARG A 280 -31.21 -3.28 2.77
N GLN A 281 -32.23 -3.95 2.24
CA GLN A 281 -32.25 -5.42 2.17
C GLN A 281 -31.18 -6.01 1.24
N PHE A 282 -30.68 -5.20 0.28
CA PHE A 282 -29.70 -5.63 -0.72
C PHE A 282 -28.27 -5.21 -0.37
N VAL A 283 -28.07 -4.52 0.76
CA VAL A 283 -26.75 -4.01 1.15
C VAL A 283 -26.33 -4.60 2.49
N GLN A 284 -25.10 -5.12 2.56
CA GLN A 284 -24.53 -5.54 3.83
C GLN A 284 -24.16 -4.31 4.66
N PRO A 285 -24.67 -4.18 5.90
CA PRO A 285 -24.30 -3.07 6.75
C PRO A 285 -22.80 -3.13 7.10
N ALA A 286 -22.10 -2.01 6.94
CA ALA A 286 -20.71 -1.88 7.37
C ALA A 286 -20.62 -2.04 8.91
N ALA A 287 -19.53 -2.64 9.38
CA ALA A 287 -19.25 -2.74 10.81
C ALA A 287 -19.18 -1.34 11.43
N ARG A 288 -19.72 -1.18 12.64
CA ARG A 288 -19.63 0.07 13.38
C ARG A 288 -18.24 0.16 14.01
N PRO A 289 -17.46 1.23 13.75
CA PRO A 289 -16.13 1.37 14.32
C PRO A 289 -16.17 1.64 15.84
N ASP A 290 -15.11 1.23 16.55
CA ASP A 290 -14.91 1.48 17.98
C ASP A 290 -14.40 2.91 18.22
N VAL A 291 -15.37 3.81 18.35
CA VAL A 291 -15.22 5.24 18.63
C VAL A 291 -16.37 5.67 19.55
N ASP A 292 -16.17 6.72 20.35
CA ASP A 292 -17.27 7.24 21.18
C ASP A 292 -18.27 8.02 20.32
N ALA A 293 -17.76 8.89 19.45
CA ALA A 293 -18.59 9.66 18.54
C ALA A 293 -17.83 10.10 17.29
N ILE A 294 -18.57 10.25 16.19
CA ILE A 294 -18.11 10.91 14.97
C ILE A 294 -19.15 11.95 14.56
N PHE A 295 -18.72 13.16 14.21
CA PHE A 295 -19.60 14.23 13.76
C PHE A 295 -19.15 14.75 12.40
N GLY A 296 -20.07 15.36 11.65
CA GLY A 296 -19.74 16.06 10.40
C GLY A 296 -19.36 15.19 9.20
N ILE A 297 -19.35 13.85 9.32
CA ILE A 297 -18.93 12.95 8.24
C ILE A 297 -19.96 12.91 7.09
N PRO A 298 -19.56 13.24 5.85
CA PRO A 298 -20.43 13.15 4.67
C PRO A 298 -20.51 11.70 4.14
N PRO A 299 -21.34 11.41 3.12
CA PRO A 299 -21.22 10.20 2.33
C PRO A 299 -19.77 10.06 1.80
N THR A 300 -19.15 8.91 2.03
CA THR A 300 -17.74 8.67 1.74
C THR A 300 -17.58 7.75 0.54
N VAL A 301 -16.63 8.07 -0.35
CA VAL A 301 -16.18 7.17 -1.41
C VAL A 301 -14.70 6.89 -1.15
N ALA A 302 -14.33 5.62 -1.10
CA ALA A 302 -12.93 5.20 -1.00
C ALA A 302 -12.46 4.65 -2.35
N ILE A 303 -11.29 5.10 -2.79
CA ILE A 303 -10.56 4.53 -3.93
C ILE A 303 -9.38 3.78 -3.32
N GLU A 304 -9.56 2.48 -3.08
CA GLU A 304 -8.54 1.61 -2.51
C GLU A 304 -7.59 1.08 -3.58
N GLN A 305 -6.34 0.83 -3.20
CA GLN A 305 -5.40 0.03 -3.97
C GLN A 305 -5.77 -1.47 -3.85
N ARG A 306 -6.99 -1.84 -4.26
CA ARG A 306 -7.28 -3.25 -4.53
C ARG A 306 -6.66 -3.55 -5.89
N THR A 307 -5.78 -4.56 -5.94
CA THR A 307 -5.51 -5.23 -7.20
C THR A 307 -6.81 -5.91 -7.61
N SER A 308 -7.69 -5.16 -8.27
CA SER A 308 -8.80 -5.68 -9.02
C SER A 308 -8.20 -6.77 -9.91
N ARG A 309 -8.38 -8.03 -9.53
CA ARG A 309 -8.16 -9.14 -10.45
C ARG A 309 -9.33 -9.12 -11.41
N GLY A 310 -9.36 -8.09 -12.25
CA GLY A 310 -10.25 -8.03 -13.40
C GLY A 310 -10.00 -9.29 -14.21
N GLY A 311 -11.08 -10.01 -14.54
CA GLY A 311 -10.98 -11.11 -15.47
C GLY A 311 -10.69 -10.58 -16.88
N ARG A 312 -10.46 -11.46 -17.86
CA ARG A 312 -10.28 -11.08 -19.27
C ARG A 312 -11.45 -10.24 -19.86
N LYS A 313 -12.59 -10.19 -19.18
CA LYS A 313 -13.79 -9.42 -19.56
C LYS A 313 -13.84 -8.01 -18.95
N SER A 314 -12.96 -7.70 -18.00
CA SER A 314 -12.87 -6.38 -17.38
C SER A 314 -12.01 -5.47 -18.26
N THR A 315 -12.64 -4.53 -18.94
CA THR A 315 -12.02 -3.53 -19.80
C THR A 315 -12.18 -2.13 -19.21
N VAL A 316 -11.39 -1.16 -19.70
CA VAL A 316 -11.58 0.27 -19.37
C VAL A 316 -13.02 0.68 -19.64
N ALA A 317 -13.59 0.26 -20.77
CA ALA A 317 -14.96 0.62 -21.13
C ALA A 317 -16.00 0.08 -20.14
N THR A 318 -15.78 -1.11 -19.58
CA THR A 318 -16.69 -1.68 -18.57
C THR A 318 -16.48 -1.04 -17.20
N LEU A 319 -15.25 -0.69 -16.81
CA LEU A 319 -14.97 -0.08 -15.49
C LEU A 319 -15.43 1.36 -15.38
N THR A 320 -15.40 2.11 -16.49
CA THR A 320 -15.92 3.48 -16.55
C THR A 320 -17.42 3.52 -16.88
N GLU A 321 -18.07 2.35 -16.99
CA GLU A 321 -19.47 2.18 -17.40
C GLU A 321 -19.81 2.75 -18.79
N ILE A 322 -18.84 3.30 -19.53
CA ILE A 322 -19.04 3.84 -20.88
C ILE A 322 -19.50 2.76 -21.87
N TYR A 323 -19.18 1.50 -21.60
CA TYR A 323 -19.66 0.35 -22.37
C TYR A 323 -21.19 0.32 -22.52
N HIS A 324 -21.94 0.72 -21.48
CA HIS A 324 -23.40 0.75 -21.54
C HIS A 324 -23.91 1.82 -22.50
N PHE A 325 -23.27 3.00 -22.50
CA PHE A 325 -23.59 4.09 -23.41
C PHE A 325 -23.22 3.73 -24.85
N LEU A 326 -22.04 3.14 -25.06
CA LEU A 326 -21.61 2.66 -26.38
C LEU A 326 -22.59 1.62 -26.94
N ARG A 327 -23.05 0.66 -26.13
CA ARG A 327 -24.05 -0.32 -26.56
C ARG A 327 -25.34 0.36 -27.03
N LEU A 328 -25.85 1.33 -26.28
CA LEU A 328 -27.06 2.07 -26.67
C LEU A 328 -26.83 2.88 -27.94
N LEU A 329 -25.66 3.53 -28.06
CA LEU A 329 -25.29 4.32 -29.22
C LEU A 329 -25.24 3.45 -30.48
N TYR A 330 -24.60 2.28 -30.43
CA TYR A 330 -24.53 1.35 -31.56
C TYR A 330 -25.88 0.73 -31.90
N VAL A 331 -26.75 0.46 -30.91
CA VAL A 331 -28.12 -0.02 -31.17
C VAL A 331 -28.97 1.06 -31.86
N LYS A 332 -28.76 2.34 -31.52
CA LYS A 332 -29.57 3.45 -32.03
C LYS A 332 -29.08 4.05 -33.33
N LEU A 333 -27.76 4.09 -33.52
CA LEU A 333 -27.12 4.80 -34.64
C LEU A 333 -26.30 3.86 -35.54
N GLY A 334 -26.03 2.63 -35.10
CA GLY A 334 -25.26 1.68 -35.88
C GLY A 334 -26.05 1.15 -37.08
N SER A 335 -25.40 1.10 -38.24
CA SER A 335 -25.89 0.37 -39.40
C SER A 335 -25.55 -1.11 -39.23
N GLN A 336 -26.54 -1.98 -39.36
CA GLN A 336 -26.29 -3.43 -39.40
C GLN A 336 -25.84 -3.82 -40.81
N TYR A 337 -24.89 -4.74 -40.90
CA TYR A 337 -24.39 -5.27 -42.17
C TYR A 337 -24.57 -6.79 -42.22
N CYS A 338 -24.84 -7.32 -43.41
CA CYS A 338 -24.89 -8.76 -43.64
C CYS A 338 -23.51 -9.39 -43.42
N PRO A 339 -23.37 -10.44 -42.59
CA PRO A 339 -22.07 -11.07 -42.31
C PRO A 339 -21.45 -11.77 -43.52
N ASP A 340 -22.26 -12.15 -44.53
CA ASP A 340 -21.78 -12.91 -45.69
C ASP A 340 -21.36 -12.01 -46.86
N CYS A 341 -22.01 -10.85 -47.02
CA CYS A 341 -21.81 -9.97 -48.18
C CYS A 341 -21.51 -8.51 -47.85
N ASP A 342 -21.43 -8.13 -46.57
CA ASP A 342 -21.10 -6.78 -46.09
C ASP A 342 -22.01 -5.66 -46.65
N ALA A 343 -23.24 -6.01 -47.02
CA ALA A 343 -24.25 -5.05 -47.46
C ALA A 343 -25.04 -4.50 -46.26
N PRO A 344 -25.36 -3.18 -46.23
CA PRO A 344 -26.16 -2.59 -45.16
C PRO A 344 -27.58 -3.16 -45.16
N ILE A 345 -28.09 -3.49 -43.97
CA ILE A 345 -29.44 -4.00 -43.77
C ILE A 345 -30.41 -2.82 -43.73
N GLU A 346 -31.37 -2.80 -44.65
CA GLU A 346 -32.43 -1.79 -44.71
C GLU A 346 -33.75 -2.32 -44.12
N PRO A 347 -34.59 -1.45 -43.54
CA PRO A 347 -35.93 -1.83 -43.11
C PRO A 347 -36.73 -2.39 -44.28
N GLN A 348 -37.33 -3.57 -44.14
CA GLN A 348 -38.29 -4.04 -45.13
C GLN A 348 -39.51 -3.11 -45.12
N SER A 349 -39.74 -2.41 -46.23
CA SER A 349 -40.98 -1.69 -46.46
C SER A 349 -42.14 -2.69 -46.47
N THR A 350 -43.11 -2.52 -45.57
CA THR A 350 -44.38 -3.25 -45.64
C THR A 350 -45.09 -2.86 -46.93
N ALA A 351 -45.35 -3.85 -47.78
CA ALA A 351 -46.11 -3.69 -49.02
C ALA A 351 -47.56 -3.27 -48.75
#